data_AF-A0A2S9FUI5-F1
#
_entry.id   AF-A0A2S9FUI5-F1
#
_cell.length_a   1.000
_cell.length_b   1.000
_cell.length_c   1.000
_cell.angle_alpha   90.00
_cell.angle_beta   90.00
_cell.angle_gamma   90.00
#
_symmetry.space_group_name_H-M   'P 1'
#
loop_
_entity.id
_entity.type
_entity.pdbx_description
1 polymer ?
#
loop_
_entity_poly.entity_id
_entity_poly.type
_entity_poly.pdbx_seq_one_letter_code
_entity_poly.pdbx_strand_id
1 'polypeptide(L)'
;RIMGAASAVGMGRFALDKAVDYVKTRQVWKTPIGAHQGLSHPLAQNHIEIELAKLMMQKAAALYDTGDDAGAAEAANMAKYAAGEAS
;
A
#
# COMPACT_ATOMS: atom_id res chain seq x y z
N ARG A 1 9.21 4.64 13.45
CA ARG A 1 8.69 3.58 12.53
C ARG A 1 7.43 4.03 11.79
N ILE A 2 6.50 4.75 12.44
CA ILE A 2 5.31 5.36 11.80
C ILE A 2 5.67 6.14 10.51
N MET A 3 6.64 7.06 10.57
CA MET A 3 7.08 7.82 9.38
C MET A 3 7.62 6.92 8.25
N GLY A 4 8.35 5.86 8.59
CA GLY A 4 8.89 4.92 7.60
C GLY A 4 7.77 4.14 6.89
N ALA A 5 6.76 3.72 7.64
CA ALA A 5 5.56 3.12 7.07
C ALA A 5 4.79 4.13 6.18
N ALA A 6 4.68 5.39 6.61
CA ALA A 6 4.02 6.45 5.83
C ALA A 6 4.69 6.68 4.47
N SER A 7 6.02 6.76 4.44
CA SER A 7 6.78 6.90 3.20
C SER A 7 6.58 5.68 2.28
N ALA A 8 6.65 4.47 2.82
CA ALA A 8 6.45 3.24 2.04
C ALA A 8 5.02 3.13 1.46
N VAL A 9 3.99 3.42 2.27
CA VAL A 9 2.59 3.51 1.79
C VAL A 9 2.45 4.52 0.66
N GLY A 10 3.06 5.71 0.80
CA GLY A 10 3.03 6.74 -0.24
C GLY A 10 3.72 6.30 -1.53
N MET A 11 4.89 5.66 -1.42
CA MET A 11 5.61 5.11 -2.57
C MET A 11 4.83 3.99 -3.27
N GLY A 12 4.27 3.05 -2.51
CA GLY A 12 3.45 1.95 -3.05
C GLY A 12 2.24 2.49 -3.80
N ARG A 13 1.54 3.48 -3.24
CA ARG A 13 0.41 4.15 -3.90
C ARG A 13 0.84 4.82 -5.21
N PHE A 14 1.95 5.55 -5.20
CA PHE A 14 2.47 6.19 -6.41
C PHE A 14 2.84 5.16 -7.50
N ALA A 15 3.52 4.07 -7.12
CA ALA A 15 3.89 3.00 -8.04
C ALA A 15 2.65 2.31 -8.63
N LEU A 16 1.65 2.03 -7.80
CA LEU A 16 0.38 1.46 -8.22
C LEU A 16 -0.36 2.39 -9.21
N ASP A 17 -0.44 3.69 -8.92
CA ASP A 17 -1.07 4.67 -9.81
C ASP A 17 -0.38 4.69 -11.18
N LYS A 18 0.96 4.68 -11.20
CA LYS A 18 1.73 4.59 -12.45
C LYS A 18 1.48 3.29 -13.21
N ALA A 19 1.41 2.17 -12.51
CA ALA A 19 1.09 0.88 -13.13
C ALA A 19 -0.32 0.89 -13.73
N VAL A 20 -1.32 1.42 -12.99
CA VAL A 20 -2.70 1.55 -13.43
C VAL A 20 -2.82 2.42 -14.68
N ASP A 21 -2.13 3.56 -14.73
CA ASP A 21 -2.11 4.44 -15.90
C ASP A 21 -1.50 3.73 -17.13
N TYR A 22 -0.43 2.96 -16.93
CA TYR A 22 0.21 2.21 -18.00
C TYR A 22 -0.68 1.09 -18.54
N VAL A 23 -1.31 0.29 -17.68
CA VAL A 23 -2.13 -0.84 -18.12
C VAL A 23 -3.41 -0.42 -18.84
N LYS A 24 -3.89 0.81 -18.62
CA LYS A 24 -5.01 1.41 -19.35
C LYS A 24 -4.67 1.81 -20.79
N THR A 25 -3.41 2.13 -21.06
CA THR A 25 -2.98 2.69 -22.35
C THR A 25 -2.25 1.69 -23.23
N ARG A 26 -1.50 0.76 -22.62
CA ARG A 26 -0.79 -0.29 -23.35
C ARG A 26 -1.76 -1.34 -23.88
N GLN A 27 -1.67 -1.66 -25.16
CA GLN A 27 -2.51 -2.66 -25.82
C GLN A 27 -1.68 -3.81 -26.41
N VAL A 28 -2.27 -5.00 -26.36
CA VAL A 28 -1.89 -6.22 -27.10
C VAL A 28 -3.19 -6.96 -27.44
N TRP A 29 -3.21 -7.77 -28.49
CA TRP A 29 -4.43 -8.46 -28.93
C TRP A 29 -5.66 -7.52 -29.05
N LYS A 30 -5.43 -6.26 -29.45
CA LYS A 30 -6.43 -5.19 -29.62
C LYS A 30 -7.20 -4.80 -28.35
N THR A 31 -6.68 -5.13 -27.15
CA THR A 31 -7.31 -4.81 -25.86
C THR A 31 -6.27 -4.17 -24.92
N PRO A 32 -6.64 -3.19 -24.07
CA PRO A 32 -5.77 -2.72 -23.00
C PRO A 32 -5.35 -3.87 -22.08
N ILE A 33 -4.07 -3.92 -21.72
CA ILE A 33 -3.53 -5.03 -20.92
C ILE A 33 -4.18 -5.14 -19.54
N GLY A 34 -4.70 -4.02 -19.01
CA GLY A 34 -5.44 -4.00 -17.74
C GLY A 34 -6.76 -4.76 -17.75
N ALA A 35 -7.30 -5.14 -18.92
CA ALA A 35 -8.49 -5.98 -19.01
C ALA A 35 -8.20 -7.46 -18.72
N HIS A 36 -6.92 -7.86 -18.73
CA HIS A 36 -6.53 -9.23 -18.46
C HIS A 36 -6.35 -9.47 -16.96
N GLN A 37 -7.04 -10.50 -16.44
CA GLN A 37 -7.00 -10.88 -15.02
C GLN A 37 -5.59 -11.09 -14.44
N GLY A 38 -4.63 -11.49 -15.29
CA GLY A 38 -3.23 -11.65 -14.90
C GLY A 38 -2.53 -10.34 -14.49
N LEU A 39 -3.12 -9.19 -14.81
CA LEU A 39 -2.66 -7.88 -14.35
C LEU A 39 -3.67 -7.21 -13.42
N SER A 40 -4.97 -7.28 -13.71
CA SER A 40 -5.96 -6.59 -12.87
C SER A 40 -6.09 -7.18 -11.48
N HIS A 41 -6.01 -8.51 -11.31
CA HIS A 41 -6.10 -9.12 -9.98
C HIS A 41 -4.87 -8.78 -9.10
N PRO A 42 -3.61 -8.93 -9.56
CA PRO A 42 -2.46 -8.50 -8.76
C PRO A 42 -2.45 -7.01 -8.41
N LEU A 43 -2.90 -6.13 -9.32
CA LEU A 43 -3.02 -4.70 -9.04
C LEU A 43 -4.08 -4.41 -7.97
N ALA A 44 -5.22 -5.11 -8.03
CA ALA A 44 -6.26 -5.02 -6.99
C ALA A 44 -5.75 -5.54 -5.64
N GLN A 45 -4.98 -6.63 -5.63
CA GLN A 45 -4.37 -7.17 -4.42
C GLN A 45 -3.37 -6.18 -3.80
N ASN A 46 -2.46 -5.61 -4.60
CA ASN A 46 -1.52 -4.58 -4.13
C ASN A 46 -2.25 -3.37 -3.55
N HIS A 47 -3.35 -2.93 -4.19
CA HIS A 47 -4.17 -1.84 -3.66
C HIS A 47 -4.68 -2.12 -2.25
N ILE A 48 -5.21 -3.33 -2.03
CA ILE A 48 -5.71 -3.78 -0.73
C ILE A 48 -4.57 -3.82 0.30
N GLU A 49 -3.41 -4.38 -0.07
CA GLU A 49 -2.26 -4.50 0.83
C GLU A 49 -1.71 -3.12 1.26
N ILE A 50 -1.66 -2.15 0.34
CA ILE A 50 -1.27 -0.76 0.65
C ILE A 50 -2.26 -0.12 1.62
N GLU A 51 -3.57 -0.27 1.40
CA GLU A 51 -4.58 0.30 2.31
C GLU A 51 -4.57 -0.38 3.68
N LEU A 52 -4.31 -1.69 3.76
CA LEU A 52 -4.12 -2.39 5.04
C LEU A 52 -2.88 -1.89 5.79
N ALA A 53 -1.76 -1.71 5.10
CA ALA A 53 -0.55 -1.14 5.70
C ALA A 53 -0.77 0.28 6.21
N LYS A 54 -1.51 1.10 5.45
CA LYS A 54 -1.94 2.45 5.85
C LYS A 54 -2.82 2.44 7.09
N LEU A 55 -3.80 1.54 7.18
CA LEU A 55 -4.66 1.41 8.36
C LEU A 55 -3.84 1.04 9.60
N MET A 56 -2.88 0.12 9.47
CA MET A 56 -1.98 -0.25 10.57
C MET A 56 -1.09 0.92 11.01
N MET A 57 -0.57 1.69 10.06
CA MET A 57 0.20 2.90 10.33
C MET A 57 -0.66 3.96 11.06
N GLN A 58 -1.90 4.19 10.62
CA GLN A 58 -2.82 5.13 11.25
C GLN A 58 -3.18 4.70 12.67
N LYS A 59 -3.37 3.39 12.92
CA LYS A 59 -3.54 2.84 14.27
C LYS A 59 -2.33 3.18 15.15
N ALA A 60 -1.12 2.98 14.65
CA ALA A 60 0.09 3.30 15.40
C ALA A 60 0.18 4.80 15.74
N ALA A 61 -0.19 5.68 14.81
CA ALA A 61 -0.25 7.13 15.05
C ALA A 61 -1.31 7.48 16.11
N ALA A 62 -2.52 6.93 16.01
CA ALA A 62 -3.58 7.19 16.98
C ALA A 62 -3.23 6.73 18.41
N LEU A 63 -2.56 5.57 18.55
CA LEU A 63 -2.08 5.11 19.85
C LEU A 63 -0.99 6.04 20.42
N TYR A 64 -0.09 6.50 19.56
CA TYR A 64 0.94 7.46 19.96
C TYR A 64 0.34 8.78 20.43
N ASP A 65 -0.62 9.32 19.69
CA ASP A 65 -1.30 10.58 20.01
C ASP A 65 -2.13 10.51 21.31
N THR A 66 -2.54 9.31 21.72
CA THR A 66 -3.27 9.07 22.97
C THR A 66 -2.35 8.73 24.16
N GLY A 67 -1.03 8.69 23.95
CA GLY A 67 -0.03 8.42 24.98
C GLY A 67 0.18 6.93 25.29
N ASP A 68 -0.38 6.01 24.50
CA ASP A 68 -0.10 4.57 24.60
C ASP A 68 1.17 4.23 23.79
N ASP A 69 2.33 4.61 24.33
CA ASP A 69 3.63 4.38 23.69
C ASP A 69 3.92 2.90 23.41
N ALA A 70 3.46 2.00 24.28
CA ALA A 70 3.68 0.56 24.14
C ALA A 70 2.84 -0.02 22.98
N GLY A 71 1.54 0.27 22.96
CA GLY A 71 0.66 -0.13 21.86
C GLY A 71 1.08 0.50 20.53
N ALA A 72 1.50 1.77 20.55
CA ALA A 72 2.03 2.46 19.38
C ALA A 72 3.29 1.78 18.84
N ALA A 73 4.22 1.35 19.70
CA ALA A 73 5.45 0.69 19.29
C ALA A 73 5.19 -0.65 18.59
N GLU A 74 4.27 -1.47 19.12
CA GLU A 74 3.85 -2.73 18.49
C GLU A 74 3.22 -2.49 17.12
N ALA A 75 2.20 -1.62 17.07
CA ALA A 75 1.50 -1.30 15.83
C ALA A 75 2.46 -0.68 14.79
N ALA A 76 3.41 0.16 15.21
CA ALA A 76 4.38 0.77 14.30
C ALA A 76 5.37 -0.24 13.70
N ASN A 77 5.73 -1.31 14.42
CA ASN A 77 6.54 -2.41 13.88
C ASN A 77 5.76 -3.16 12.79
N MET A 78 4.51 -3.52 13.08
CA MET A 78 3.62 -4.19 12.13
C MET A 78 3.39 -3.33 10.89
N ALA A 79 3.10 -2.03 11.08
CA ALA A 79 2.89 -1.07 10.00
C ALA A 79 4.12 -0.96 9.10
N LYS A 80 5.33 -0.85 9.67
CA LYS A 80 6.56 -0.75 8.88
C LYS A 80 6.80 -2.01 8.06
N TYR A 81 6.54 -3.18 8.64
CA TYR A 81 6.72 -4.45 7.96
C TYR A 81 5.71 -4.58 6.81
N ALA A 82 4.42 -4.45 7.10
CA ALA A 82 3.35 -4.54 6.11
C ALA A 82 3.53 -3.53 4.97
N ALA A 83 3.90 -2.28 5.30
CA ALA A 83 4.14 -1.26 4.27
C ALA A 83 5.34 -1.62 3.38
N GLY A 84 6.38 -2.24 3.93
CA GLY A 84 7.55 -2.66 3.14
C GLY A 84 7.31 -3.87 2.25
N GLU A 85 6.36 -4.74 2.59
CA GLU A 85 5.96 -5.87 1.73
C GLU A 85 4.99 -5.42 0.62
N ALA A 86 4.15 -4.42 0.91
CA ALA A 86 3.12 -3.91 0.00
C ALA A 86 3.62 -2.86 -1.00
N SER A 87 4.82 -2.30 -0.81
CA SER A 87 5.40 -1.21 -1.62
C SER A 87 6.59 -1.65 -2.42
#